data_AF-A0A164MZQ0-F1
#
_entry.id   AF-A0A164MZQ0-F1
#
_cell.length_a   1.000
_cell.length_b   1.000
_cell.length_c   1.000
_cell.angle_alpha   90.00
_cell.angle_beta   90.00
_cell.angle_gamma   90.00
#
_symmetry.space_group_name_H-M   'P 1'
#
loop_
_entity.id
_entity.type
_entity.pdbx_description
1 polymer ?
#
loop_
_entity_poly.entity_id
_entity_poly.type
_entity_poly.pdbx_seq_one_letter_code
_entity_poly.pdbx_strand_id
1 'polypeptide(L)'
;MILDRTRQSVNDAAYTALSNAGAGVTWSSSDFVFTHQKTLTVDGEKSLIMSGNLDDHYYANDRDYGVYDSDSADVGAIEHVFAADFAQNSISPTDGDDLVWSPTDAQDRLLGLINGAQRSLDVEELEFGDAALVDALAAAAQRGVAVRVVGMNPSSYGSQFDEVKSAGGQIVTYSASGGLYVHAKAIVADNGTSSAKVFVGSENFSDNSLNKNRELGLIIGDSGVVSGVEQTIDTDFTNGTPY
;
A
#
# COMPACT_ATOMS: atom_id res chain seq x y z
N MET A 1 18.34 9.50 3.56
CA MET A 1 17.75 8.72 2.46
C MET A 1 18.27 7.30 2.52
N ILE A 2 17.38 6.31 2.43
CA ILE A 2 17.74 4.90 2.26
C ILE A 2 17.31 4.51 0.85
N LEU A 3 18.25 4.05 0.02
CA LEU A 3 17.96 3.62 -1.35
C LEU A 3 18.03 2.10 -1.44
N ASP A 4 17.12 1.49 -2.18
CA ASP A 4 17.09 0.05 -2.29
C ASP A 4 18.34 -0.49 -3.00
N ARG A 5 19.07 -1.35 -2.29
CA ARG A 5 20.35 -1.90 -2.74
C ARG A 5 20.21 -2.86 -3.91
N THR A 6 19.05 -3.50 -4.08
CA THR A 6 18.84 -4.47 -5.16
C THR A 6 18.54 -3.77 -6.48
N ARG A 7 18.15 -2.49 -6.42
CA ARG A 7 17.93 -1.59 -7.55
C ARG A 7 19.06 -0.56 -7.71
N GLN A 8 20.29 -0.91 -7.30
CA GLN A 8 21.47 -0.01 -7.40
C GLN A 8 21.60 0.67 -8.76
N SER A 9 21.55 -0.07 -9.87
CA SER A 9 21.71 0.53 -11.20
C SER A 9 20.66 1.57 -11.57
N VAL A 10 19.47 1.51 -10.96
CA VAL A 10 18.40 2.50 -11.10
C VAL A 10 18.66 3.68 -10.16
N ASN A 11 19.12 3.41 -8.94
CA ASN A 11 19.28 4.37 -7.86
C ASN A 11 20.64 5.11 -7.85
N ASP A 12 21.65 4.66 -8.59
CA ASP A 12 23.03 5.18 -8.52
C ASP A 12 23.12 6.68 -8.81
N ALA A 13 22.34 7.17 -9.77
CA ALA A 13 22.29 8.57 -10.13
C ALA A 13 21.74 9.43 -8.97
N ALA A 14 20.64 8.98 -8.35
CA ALA A 14 20.03 9.65 -7.20
C ALA A 14 20.94 9.58 -5.97
N TYR A 15 21.54 8.41 -5.70
CA TYR A 15 22.50 8.21 -4.62
C TYR A 15 23.64 9.23 -4.74
N THR A 16 24.25 9.32 -5.92
CA THR A 16 25.38 10.20 -6.20
C THR A 16 24.98 11.67 -6.08
N ALA A 17 23.84 12.06 -6.66
CA ALA A 17 23.37 13.45 -6.62
C ALA A 17 23.10 13.91 -5.18
N LEU A 18 22.39 13.11 -4.38
CA LEU A 18 22.08 13.41 -2.98
C LEU A 18 23.33 13.44 -2.11
N SER A 19 24.24 12.48 -2.30
CA SER A 19 25.52 12.44 -1.57
C SER A 19 26.37 13.68 -1.88
N ASN A 20 26.46 14.07 -3.15
CA ASN A 20 27.20 15.28 -3.57
C ASN A 20 26.56 16.57 -3.04
N ALA A 21 25.25 16.57 -2.82
CA ALA A 21 24.53 17.67 -2.18
C ALA A 21 24.70 17.70 -0.64
N GLY A 22 25.41 16.74 -0.05
CA GLY A 22 25.66 16.65 1.39
C GLY A 22 24.55 15.97 2.20
N ALA A 23 23.59 15.31 1.54
CA ALA A 23 22.57 14.53 2.23
C ALA A 23 23.17 13.22 2.78
N GLY A 24 22.66 12.77 3.94
CA GLY A 24 22.92 11.41 4.42
C GLY A 24 22.21 10.39 3.52
N VAL A 25 22.97 9.55 2.82
CA VAL A 25 22.45 8.49 1.95
C VAL A 25 23.12 7.17 2.31
N THR A 26 22.33 6.10 2.36
CA THR A 26 22.83 4.73 2.55
C THR A 26 22.04 3.76 1.67
N TRP A 27 22.62 2.59 1.43
CA TRP A 27 21.93 1.48 0.80
C TRP A 27 21.11 0.71 1.84
N SER A 28 19.96 0.15 1.44
CA SER A 28 19.11 -0.64 2.32
C SER A 28 19.80 -1.89 2.88
N SER A 29 19.26 -2.44 3.97
CA SER A 29 19.69 -3.73 4.51
C SER A 29 19.45 -4.85 3.49
N SER A 30 20.31 -5.88 3.51
CA SER A 30 20.09 -7.14 2.77
C SER A 30 19.12 -8.10 3.47
N ASP A 31 18.64 -7.76 4.67
CA ASP A 31 17.70 -8.60 5.41
C ASP A 31 16.31 -8.64 4.78
N PHE A 32 15.99 -7.65 3.93
CA PHE A 32 14.76 -7.56 3.16
C PHE A 32 15.00 -7.89 1.69
N VAL A 33 14.00 -8.43 1.00
CA VAL A 33 14.07 -8.64 -0.45
C VAL A 33 14.11 -7.29 -1.18
N PHE A 34 13.22 -6.38 -0.80
CA PHE A 34 13.28 -4.96 -1.17
C PHE A 34 13.02 -4.09 0.06
N THR A 35 13.67 -2.93 0.13
CA THR A 35 13.12 -1.80 0.89
C THR A 35 12.20 -1.02 -0.02
N HIS A 36 10.90 -1.23 0.19
CA HIS A 36 9.83 -0.79 -0.67
C HIS A 36 8.85 0.14 0.05
N GLN A 37 9.21 0.62 1.25
CA GLN A 37 8.57 1.74 1.94
C GLN A 37 8.74 3.04 1.16
N LYS A 38 7.65 3.80 0.96
CA LYS A 38 7.68 5.16 0.38
C LYS A 38 7.13 6.15 1.38
N THR A 39 8.04 6.71 2.17
CA THR A 39 7.70 7.63 3.24
C THR A 39 8.69 8.77 3.28
N LEU A 40 8.19 9.96 3.62
CA LEU A 40 9.01 11.14 3.89
C LEU A 40 8.55 11.76 5.20
N THR A 41 9.46 11.95 6.16
CA THR A 41 9.19 12.73 7.37
C THR A 41 9.87 14.08 7.28
N VAL A 42 9.15 15.14 7.65
CA VAL A 42 9.65 16.52 7.69
C VAL A 42 9.65 16.99 9.15
N ASP A 43 10.81 17.49 9.59
CA ASP A 43 11.05 18.11 10.90
C ASP A 43 10.68 17.28 12.13
N GLY A 44 10.46 15.97 11.97
CA GLY A 44 9.96 15.08 13.03
C GLY A 44 8.51 15.35 13.44
N GLU A 45 7.77 16.08 12.61
CA GLU A 45 6.39 16.51 12.92
C GLU A 45 5.33 15.91 11.99
N LYS A 46 5.72 15.55 10.76
CA LYS A 46 4.77 15.09 9.75
C LYS A 46 5.39 14.09 8.80
N SER A 47 4.71 12.98 8.61
CA SER A 47 5.06 11.95 7.64
C SER A 47 4.08 11.97 6.46
N LEU A 48 4.61 11.80 5.25
CA LEU A 48 3.83 11.46 4.06
C LEU A 48 4.05 9.96 3.79
N ILE A 49 2.99 9.16 3.93
CA ILE A 49 2.99 7.70 3.69
C ILE A 49 2.29 7.45 2.35
N MET A 50 2.91 6.69 1.45
CA MET A 50 2.47 6.61 0.05
C MET A 50 2.47 5.18 -0.48
N SER A 51 1.60 4.94 -1.47
CA SER A 51 1.68 3.77 -2.35
C SER A 51 2.70 3.94 -3.48
N GLY A 52 2.88 5.18 -3.92
CA GLY A 52 3.68 5.52 -5.10
C GLY A 52 5.16 5.72 -4.83
N ASN A 53 5.97 5.44 -5.85
CA ASN A 53 7.39 5.77 -5.87
C ASN A 53 7.59 7.30 -5.99
N LEU A 54 8.63 7.84 -5.35
CA LEU A 54 9.05 9.23 -5.56
C LEU A 54 9.93 9.37 -6.82
N ASP A 55 9.35 9.05 -7.97
CA ASP A 55 10.01 9.09 -9.28
C ASP A 55 9.03 9.60 -10.35
N ASP A 56 9.45 10.62 -11.10
CA ASP A 56 8.60 11.34 -12.04
C ASP A 56 8.21 10.51 -13.26
N HIS A 57 8.88 9.38 -13.49
CA HIS A 57 8.52 8.40 -14.50
C HIS A 57 7.08 7.89 -14.33
N TYR A 58 6.59 7.77 -13.09
CA TYR A 58 5.29 7.16 -12.76
C TYR A 58 4.13 8.15 -12.78
N TYR A 59 4.38 9.44 -12.51
CA TYR A 59 3.31 10.40 -12.16
C TYR A 59 2.31 10.69 -13.27
N ALA A 60 2.67 10.48 -14.53
CA ALA A 60 1.82 10.85 -15.64
C ALA A 60 0.56 9.96 -15.75
N ASN A 61 0.67 8.68 -15.39
CA ASN A 61 -0.38 7.69 -15.65
C ASN A 61 -0.69 6.80 -14.44
N ASP A 62 0.18 6.75 -13.43
CA ASP A 62 -0.01 5.87 -12.30
C ASP A 62 -1.06 6.43 -11.34
N ARG A 63 -1.93 5.54 -10.87
CA ARG A 63 -2.78 5.80 -9.71
C ARG A 63 -2.00 5.47 -8.46
N ASP A 64 -1.85 6.45 -7.59
CA ASP A 64 -1.26 6.29 -6.26
C ASP A 64 -1.94 7.20 -5.25
N TYR A 65 -1.75 6.88 -3.98
CA TYR A 65 -2.23 7.64 -2.84
C TYR A 65 -1.07 8.10 -1.97
N GLY A 66 -1.30 9.20 -1.26
CA GLY A 66 -0.43 9.71 -0.21
C GLY A 66 -1.27 10.27 0.92
N VAL A 67 -0.94 9.88 2.15
CA VAL A 67 -1.58 10.39 3.37
C VAL A 67 -0.56 11.17 4.17
N TYR A 68 -0.90 12.42 4.50
CA TYR A 68 -0.16 13.17 5.49
C TYR A 68 -0.64 12.79 6.88
N ASP A 69 0.31 12.35 7.69
CA ASP A 69 0.10 11.98 9.07
C ASP A 69 0.94 12.89 9.98
N SER A 70 0.35 13.37 11.06
CA SER A 70 0.98 14.23 12.05
C SER A 70 0.74 13.71 13.48
N ASP A 71 0.27 12.47 13.61
CA ASP A 71 0.23 11.81 14.90
C ASP A 71 1.67 11.56 15.39
N SER A 72 1.95 12.04 16.60
CA SER A 72 3.31 11.99 17.15
C SER A 72 3.78 10.56 17.47
N ALA A 73 2.87 9.62 17.76
CA ALA A 73 3.21 8.23 18.00
C ALA A 73 3.62 7.55 16.68
N ASP A 74 2.87 7.78 15.62
CA ASP A 74 3.14 7.23 14.28
C ASP A 74 4.41 7.85 13.68
N VAL A 75 4.53 9.18 13.68
CA VAL A 75 5.74 9.88 13.20
C VAL A 75 6.97 9.41 13.99
N GLY A 76 6.87 9.29 15.32
CA GLY A 76 7.95 8.79 16.16
C GLY A 76 8.35 7.35 15.84
N ALA A 77 7.38 6.47 15.58
CA ALA A 77 7.64 5.08 15.18
C ALA A 77 8.34 5.00 13.81
N ILE A 78 7.90 5.80 12.83
CA ILE A 78 8.51 5.90 11.50
C ILE A 78 9.95 6.39 11.61
N GLU A 79 10.21 7.44 12.38
CA GLU A 79 11.56 7.97 12.56
C GLU A 79 12.48 6.97 13.28
N HIS A 80 11.96 6.23 14.26
CA HIS A 80 12.73 5.21 14.97
C HIS A 80 13.16 4.06 14.04
N VAL A 81 12.23 3.60 13.20
CA VAL A 81 12.50 2.62 12.14
C VAL A 81 13.51 3.17 11.12
N PHE A 82 13.29 4.38 10.62
CA PHE A 82 14.19 5.00 9.65
C PHE A 82 15.62 5.12 10.22
N ALA A 83 15.76 5.54 11.48
CA ALA A 83 17.06 5.66 12.12
C ALA A 83 17.77 4.30 12.27
N ALA A 84 17.03 3.25 12.62
CA ALA A 84 17.57 1.89 12.70
C ALA A 84 18.00 1.36 11.32
N ASP A 85 17.14 1.47 10.31
CA ASP A 85 17.44 1.00 8.96
C ASP A 85 18.60 1.80 8.33
N PHE A 86 18.64 3.12 8.57
CA PHE A 86 19.74 3.98 8.12
C PHE A 86 21.08 3.58 8.75
N ALA A 87 21.06 3.22 10.05
CA ALA A 87 22.23 2.75 10.78
C ALA A 87 22.54 1.25 10.59
N GLN A 88 21.75 0.53 9.78
CA GLN A 88 21.86 -0.92 9.56
C GLN A 88 21.69 -1.75 10.85
N ASN A 89 20.84 -1.28 11.75
CA ASN A 89 20.48 -1.98 12.98
C ASN A 89 19.16 -2.72 12.80
N SER A 90 19.07 -3.94 13.32
CA SER A 90 17.80 -4.67 13.38
C SER A 90 16.81 -3.99 14.32
N ILE A 91 15.54 -3.98 13.95
CA ILE A 91 14.44 -3.42 14.72
C ILE A 91 13.16 -4.21 14.46
N SER A 92 12.34 -4.36 15.50
CA SER A 92 10.93 -4.70 15.36
C SER A 92 10.12 -3.41 15.44
N PRO A 93 9.46 -2.97 14.36
CA PRO A 93 8.63 -1.78 14.38
C PRO A 93 7.54 -1.86 15.44
N THR A 94 7.16 -0.70 15.96
CA THR A 94 5.88 -0.54 16.67
C THR A 94 4.88 0.07 15.71
N ASP A 95 3.61 -0.28 15.86
CA ASP A 95 2.53 0.23 15.02
C ASP A 95 2.23 1.72 15.26
N GLY A 96 2.87 2.36 16.26
CA GLY A 96 2.39 3.66 16.74
C GLY A 96 0.95 3.49 17.23
N ASP A 97 0.04 4.27 16.69
CA ASP A 97 -1.40 4.10 16.87
C ASP A 97 -2.01 3.24 15.74
N ASP A 98 -1.58 3.43 14.48
CA ASP A 98 -2.27 2.82 13.34
C ASP A 98 -1.43 2.36 12.13
N LEU A 99 -0.11 2.39 12.23
CA LEU A 99 0.79 1.92 11.18
C LEU A 99 0.66 0.42 10.90
N VAL A 100 1.06 0.03 9.70
CA VAL A 100 1.07 -1.34 9.18
C VAL A 100 2.44 -1.62 8.60
N TRP A 101 3.15 -2.63 9.11
CA TRP A 101 4.55 -2.86 8.75
C TRP A 101 4.78 -4.23 8.13
N SER A 102 5.33 -4.26 6.91
CA SER A 102 6.00 -5.47 6.41
C SER A 102 7.47 -5.52 6.85
N PRO A 103 8.03 -6.71 7.14
CA PRO A 103 7.40 -8.03 7.14
C PRO A 103 6.94 -8.44 8.55
N THR A 104 6.38 -7.50 9.32
CA THR A 104 6.12 -7.71 10.75
C THR A 104 4.69 -8.20 10.98
N ASP A 105 3.71 -7.41 10.57
CA ASP A 105 2.30 -7.63 10.90
C ASP A 105 1.33 -7.25 9.76
N ALA A 106 1.85 -6.80 8.61
CA ALA A 106 1.03 -6.29 7.51
C ALA A 106 -0.08 -7.25 7.07
N GLN A 107 0.24 -8.53 6.85
CA GLN A 107 -0.77 -9.53 6.45
C GLN A 107 -1.89 -9.66 7.49
N ASP A 108 -1.54 -9.73 8.78
CA ASP A 108 -2.52 -9.87 9.87
C ASP A 108 -3.39 -8.62 10.02
N ARG A 109 -2.81 -7.43 9.88
CA ARG A 109 -3.51 -6.13 9.95
C ARG A 109 -4.51 -6.00 8.79
N LEU A 110 -4.09 -6.32 7.56
CA LEU A 110 -4.95 -6.27 6.37
C LEU A 110 -6.06 -7.32 6.43
N LEU A 111 -5.75 -8.55 6.88
CA LEU A 111 -6.77 -9.57 7.17
C LEU A 111 -7.77 -9.08 8.21
N GLY A 112 -7.31 -8.39 9.26
CA GLY A 112 -8.17 -7.79 10.29
C GLY A 112 -9.13 -6.75 9.71
N LEU A 113 -8.64 -5.87 8.82
CA LEU A 113 -9.46 -4.88 8.13
C LEU A 113 -10.54 -5.54 7.26
N ILE A 114 -10.15 -6.47 6.40
CA ILE A 114 -11.06 -7.18 5.47
C ILE A 114 -12.10 -8.01 6.23
N ASN A 115 -11.68 -8.77 7.24
CA ASN A 115 -12.59 -9.60 8.03
C ASN A 115 -13.52 -8.75 8.91
N GLY A 116 -13.07 -7.56 9.33
CA GLY A 116 -13.84 -6.63 10.14
C GLY A 116 -14.97 -5.93 9.40
N ALA A 117 -14.87 -5.77 8.08
CA ALA A 117 -15.87 -5.06 7.27
C ALA A 117 -17.26 -5.72 7.31
N GLN A 118 -18.29 -4.88 7.41
CA GLN A 118 -19.69 -5.28 7.59
C GLN A 118 -20.62 -4.85 6.44
N ARG A 119 -20.21 -3.89 5.62
CA ARG A 119 -21.05 -3.23 4.61
C ARG A 119 -20.39 -3.21 3.25
N SER A 120 -19.18 -2.69 3.14
CA SER A 120 -18.45 -2.60 1.88
C SER A 120 -16.96 -2.81 2.07
N LEU A 121 -16.33 -3.26 0.98
CA LEU A 121 -14.89 -3.31 0.79
C LEU A 121 -14.60 -2.84 -0.63
N ASP A 122 -13.84 -1.77 -0.73
CA ASP A 122 -13.43 -1.14 -1.98
C ASP A 122 -11.91 -1.21 -2.04
N VAL A 123 -11.39 -2.04 -2.94
CA VAL A 123 -9.97 -2.40 -3.01
C VAL A 123 -9.39 -1.89 -4.31
N GLU A 124 -8.23 -1.24 -4.23
CA GLU A 124 -7.43 -0.89 -5.39
C GLU A 124 -6.00 -1.40 -5.21
N GLU A 125 -5.60 -2.35 -6.07
CA GLU A 125 -4.34 -3.10 -5.91
C GLU A 125 -3.65 -3.37 -7.25
N LEU A 126 -2.34 -3.16 -7.27
CA LEU A 126 -1.48 -3.48 -8.42
C LEU A 126 -1.25 -4.99 -8.56
N GLU A 127 -0.82 -5.63 -7.47
CA GLU A 127 -0.62 -7.08 -7.43
C GLU A 127 -1.70 -7.72 -6.57
N PHE A 128 -2.31 -8.78 -7.06
CA PHE A 128 -3.48 -9.42 -6.43
C PHE A 128 -3.28 -10.93 -6.28
N GLY A 129 -2.14 -11.32 -5.70
CA GLY A 129 -1.65 -12.70 -5.66
C GLY A 129 -1.70 -13.40 -4.30
N ASP A 130 -1.89 -12.68 -3.19
CA ASP A 130 -1.90 -13.27 -1.84
C ASP A 130 -3.20 -14.03 -1.58
N ALA A 131 -3.09 -15.36 -1.42
CA ALA A 131 -4.25 -16.23 -1.26
C ALA A 131 -5.04 -15.91 0.03
N ALA A 132 -4.39 -15.56 1.14
CA ALA A 132 -5.09 -15.31 2.39
C ALA A 132 -5.98 -14.06 2.30
N LEU A 133 -5.47 -12.98 1.69
CA LEU A 133 -6.25 -11.76 1.47
C LEU A 133 -7.36 -11.97 0.44
N VAL A 134 -7.11 -12.73 -0.64
CA VAL A 134 -8.13 -13.09 -1.65
C VAL A 134 -9.25 -13.93 -1.04
N ASP A 135 -8.91 -14.98 -0.29
CA ASP A 135 -9.86 -15.82 0.45
C ASP A 135 -10.72 -14.95 1.40
N ALA A 136 -10.10 -13.98 2.09
CA ALA A 136 -10.80 -13.08 2.99
C ALA A 136 -11.78 -12.15 2.28
N LEU A 137 -11.43 -11.63 1.09
CA LEU A 137 -12.33 -10.84 0.24
C LEU A 137 -13.50 -11.68 -0.28
N ALA A 138 -13.22 -12.90 -0.76
CA ALA A 138 -14.25 -13.84 -1.19
C ALA A 138 -15.20 -14.19 -0.02
N ALA A 139 -14.65 -14.46 1.17
CA ALA A 139 -15.44 -14.69 2.37
C ALA A 139 -16.29 -13.46 2.75
N ALA A 140 -15.77 -12.24 2.60
CA ALA A 140 -16.55 -11.02 2.85
C ALA A 140 -17.73 -10.89 1.89
N ALA A 141 -17.52 -11.14 0.60
CA ALA A 141 -18.60 -11.16 -0.38
C ALA A 141 -19.69 -12.19 -0.02
N GLN A 142 -19.28 -13.40 0.39
CA GLN A 142 -20.21 -14.45 0.85
C GLN A 142 -20.97 -14.08 2.13
N ARG A 143 -20.38 -13.26 3.01
CA ARG A 143 -21.08 -12.69 4.18
C ARG A 143 -22.11 -11.61 3.81
N GLY A 144 -22.12 -11.16 2.56
CA GLY A 144 -23.00 -10.10 2.05
C GLY A 144 -22.39 -8.69 2.11
N VAL A 145 -21.08 -8.58 2.34
CA VAL A 145 -20.34 -7.32 2.15
C VAL A 145 -20.26 -7.01 0.66
N ALA A 146 -20.52 -5.76 0.27
CA ALA A 146 -20.31 -5.33 -1.11
C ALA A 146 -18.81 -5.21 -1.39
N VAL A 147 -18.25 -6.13 -2.17
CA VAL A 147 -16.82 -6.15 -2.50
C VAL A 147 -16.61 -5.64 -3.93
N ARG A 148 -15.85 -4.56 -4.08
CA ARG A 148 -15.38 -4.01 -5.36
C ARG A 148 -13.86 -4.04 -5.41
N VAL A 149 -13.30 -4.50 -6.53
CA VAL A 149 -11.86 -4.53 -6.78
C VAL A 149 -11.54 -3.80 -8.08
N VAL A 150 -10.58 -2.89 -8.00
CA VAL A 150 -9.91 -2.24 -9.13
C VAL A 150 -8.49 -2.76 -9.18
N GLY A 151 -8.02 -3.22 -10.33
CA GLY A 151 -6.65 -3.70 -10.44
C GLY A 151 -6.12 -3.78 -11.87
N MET A 152 -4.86 -4.21 -11.98
CA MET A 152 -4.29 -4.54 -13.29
C MET A 152 -4.71 -5.95 -13.72
N ASN A 153 -4.78 -6.21 -15.04
CA ASN A 153 -5.17 -7.52 -15.60
C ASN A 153 -4.01 -8.34 -16.20
N PRO A 154 -2.94 -8.69 -15.46
CA PRO A 154 -2.02 -9.71 -15.92
C PRO A 154 -2.67 -11.09 -15.78
N SER A 155 -2.34 -12.02 -16.68
CA SER A 155 -2.89 -13.38 -16.65
C SER A 155 -2.57 -14.16 -15.37
N SER A 156 -1.58 -13.72 -14.58
CA SER A 156 -1.17 -14.35 -13.31
C SER A 156 -2.16 -14.17 -12.16
N TYR A 157 -3.11 -13.23 -12.23
CA TYR A 157 -4.10 -12.99 -11.18
C TYR A 157 -5.51 -13.49 -11.53
N GLY A 158 -5.67 -14.12 -12.70
CA GLY A 158 -6.99 -14.55 -13.18
C GLY A 158 -7.72 -15.49 -12.22
N SER A 159 -7.01 -16.45 -11.61
CA SER A 159 -7.63 -17.35 -10.62
C SER A 159 -8.14 -16.63 -9.37
N GLN A 160 -7.40 -15.62 -8.90
CA GLN A 160 -7.74 -14.84 -7.72
C GLN A 160 -8.93 -13.91 -7.99
N PHE A 161 -8.97 -13.30 -9.18
CA PHE A 161 -10.14 -12.54 -9.61
C PHE A 161 -11.37 -13.43 -9.81
N ASP A 162 -11.21 -14.61 -10.45
CA ASP A 162 -12.29 -15.58 -10.61
C ASP A 162 -12.89 -16.00 -9.27
N GLU A 163 -12.05 -16.15 -8.24
CA GLU A 163 -12.47 -16.51 -6.89
C GLU A 163 -13.37 -15.44 -6.26
N VAL A 164 -12.90 -14.19 -6.19
CA VAL A 164 -13.68 -13.07 -5.62
C VAL A 164 -14.96 -12.85 -6.42
N LYS A 165 -14.91 -12.94 -7.75
CA LYS A 165 -16.08 -12.81 -8.63
C LYS A 165 -17.09 -13.94 -8.40
N SER A 166 -16.61 -15.19 -8.25
CA SER A 166 -17.47 -16.35 -7.95
C SER A 166 -18.14 -16.25 -6.58
N ALA A 167 -17.50 -15.56 -5.64
CA ALA A 167 -18.06 -15.25 -4.32
C ALA A 167 -19.09 -14.10 -4.32
N GLY A 168 -19.27 -13.41 -5.46
CA GLY A 168 -20.22 -12.31 -5.62
C GLY A 168 -19.59 -10.91 -5.60
N GLY A 169 -18.25 -10.82 -5.51
CA GLY A 169 -17.52 -9.57 -5.67
C GLY A 169 -17.56 -9.06 -7.12
N GLN A 170 -17.31 -7.77 -7.30
CA GLN A 170 -17.24 -7.12 -8.60
C GLN A 170 -15.83 -6.65 -8.86
N ILE A 171 -15.34 -6.87 -10.08
CA ILE A 171 -13.95 -6.58 -10.44
C ILE A 171 -13.96 -5.82 -11.74
N VAL A 172 -13.23 -4.70 -11.76
CA VAL A 172 -12.85 -4.03 -12.99
C VAL A 172 -11.34 -3.96 -13.08
N THR A 173 -10.85 -3.89 -14.31
CA THR A 173 -9.42 -3.88 -14.56
C THR A 173 -8.99 -2.86 -15.60
N TYR A 174 -7.72 -2.51 -15.49
CA TYR A 174 -6.99 -1.70 -16.46
C TYR A 174 -5.90 -2.54 -17.14
N SER A 175 -5.52 -2.12 -18.35
CA SER A 175 -4.44 -2.74 -19.12
C SER A 175 -3.24 -1.80 -19.15
N ALA A 176 -2.02 -2.35 -19.25
CA ALA A 176 -0.79 -1.56 -19.30
C ALA A 176 -0.68 -0.67 -20.55
N SER A 177 -1.51 -0.88 -21.57
CA SER A 177 -1.53 -0.08 -22.79
C SER A 177 -2.78 0.81 -22.83
N GLY A 178 -2.63 2.11 -22.61
CA GLY A 178 -3.62 3.10 -23.09
C GLY A 178 -4.41 3.89 -22.04
N GLY A 179 -3.88 4.15 -20.85
CA GLY A 179 -4.54 5.05 -19.90
C GLY A 179 -3.96 4.96 -18.49
N LEU A 180 -4.86 5.03 -17.51
CA LEU A 180 -4.56 4.86 -16.09
C LEU A 180 -3.87 3.52 -15.83
N TYR A 181 -2.79 3.55 -15.06
CA TYR A 181 -2.08 2.38 -14.56
C TYR A 181 -2.31 2.28 -13.05
N VAL A 182 -2.97 1.22 -12.59
CA VAL A 182 -3.28 1.05 -11.17
C VAL A 182 -2.02 0.56 -10.45
N HIS A 183 -1.25 1.51 -9.88
CA HIS A 183 -0.07 1.22 -9.06
C HIS A 183 -0.38 1.23 -7.55
N ALA A 184 -1.53 1.75 -7.15
CA ALA A 184 -1.95 1.90 -5.76
C ALA A 184 -2.03 0.59 -4.97
N LYS A 185 -2.09 0.77 -3.65
CA LYS A 185 -2.45 -0.24 -2.64
C LYS A 185 -3.32 0.42 -1.61
N ALA A 186 -4.62 0.19 -1.72
CA ALA A 186 -5.61 0.81 -0.86
C ALA A 186 -6.82 -0.09 -0.63
N ILE A 187 -7.37 0.00 0.58
CA ILE A 187 -8.61 -0.68 0.95
C ILE A 187 -9.47 0.32 1.71
N VAL A 188 -10.67 0.60 1.25
CA VAL A 188 -11.69 1.30 2.03
C VAL A 188 -12.70 0.27 2.53
N ALA A 189 -12.89 0.22 3.84
CA ALA A 189 -13.87 -0.62 4.50
C ALA A 189 -15.03 0.22 5.05
N ASP A 190 -16.25 -0.27 4.87
CA ASP A 190 -17.48 0.30 5.43
C ASP A 190 -17.69 1.80 5.15
N ASN A 191 -17.40 2.22 3.92
CA ASN A 191 -17.58 3.61 3.49
C ASN A 191 -18.99 4.14 3.82
N GLY A 192 -19.06 5.41 4.22
CA GLY A 192 -20.32 6.07 4.61
C GLY A 192 -20.87 5.66 5.98
N THR A 193 -20.12 4.88 6.77
CA THR A 193 -20.48 4.51 8.15
C THR A 193 -19.53 5.14 9.18
N SER A 194 -19.92 5.09 10.46
CA SER A 194 -19.04 5.53 11.56
C SER A 194 -17.89 4.57 11.86
N SER A 195 -17.89 3.36 11.27
CA SER A 195 -16.80 2.39 11.39
C SER A 195 -15.90 2.38 10.15
N ALA A 196 -16.08 3.35 9.24
CA ALA A 196 -15.30 3.42 8.02
C ALA A 196 -13.81 3.53 8.34
N LYS A 197 -13.01 2.75 7.62
CA LYS A 197 -11.56 2.75 7.72
C LYS A 197 -10.95 2.70 6.33
N VAL A 198 -9.75 3.23 6.22
CA VAL A 198 -8.96 3.17 4.99
C VAL A 198 -7.56 2.68 5.30
N PHE A 199 -7.10 1.72 4.51
CA PHE A 199 -5.70 1.39 4.34
C PHE A 199 -5.14 2.15 3.14
N VAL A 200 -3.99 2.78 3.32
CA VAL A 200 -3.10 3.23 2.23
C VAL A 200 -1.69 2.81 2.60
N GLY A 201 -0.96 2.23 1.66
CA GLY A 201 0.40 1.80 1.93
C GLY A 201 1.15 1.40 0.68
N SER A 202 2.32 0.80 0.88
CA SER A 202 3.20 0.31 -0.19
C SER A 202 3.02 -1.19 -0.47
N GLU A 203 2.20 -1.86 0.33
CA GLU A 203 2.02 -3.31 0.43
C GLU A 203 1.10 -3.88 -0.63
N ASN A 204 1.70 -4.48 -1.65
CA ASN A 204 0.96 -5.30 -2.61
C ASN A 204 0.32 -6.52 -1.92
N PHE A 205 -0.76 -7.06 -2.51
CA PHE A 205 -1.25 -8.38 -2.12
C PHE A 205 -0.34 -9.46 -2.72
N SER A 206 0.86 -9.60 -2.17
CA SER A 206 1.77 -10.70 -2.47
C SER A 206 2.61 -11.06 -1.25
N ASP A 207 2.96 -12.35 -1.12
CA ASP A 207 3.82 -12.83 -0.03
C ASP A 207 5.16 -12.07 0.03
N ASN A 208 5.67 -11.64 -1.13
CA ASN A 208 6.90 -10.85 -1.16
C ASN A 208 6.72 -9.47 -0.52
N SER A 209 5.62 -8.77 -0.82
CA SER A 209 5.31 -7.49 -0.18
C SER A 209 5.10 -7.68 1.33
N LEU A 210 4.14 -8.53 1.69
CA LEU A 210 3.62 -8.62 3.05
C LEU A 210 4.61 -9.25 4.04
N ASN A 211 5.44 -10.20 3.58
CA ASN A 211 6.23 -11.06 4.46
C ASN A 211 7.74 -11.03 4.18
N LYS A 212 8.22 -10.25 3.21
CA LYS A 212 9.65 -10.22 2.84
C LYS A 212 10.22 -8.83 2.57
N ASN A 213 9.40 -7.88 2.14
CA ASN A 213 9.81 -6.50 1.92
C ASN A 213 9.76 -5.70 3.22
N ARG A 214 10.55 -4.62 3.28
CA ARG A 214 10.34 -3.54 4.23
C ARG A 214 9.37 -2.54 3.62
N GLU A 215 8.14 -2.51 4.13
CA GLU A 215 7.05 -1.66 3.65
C GLU A 215 6.34 -0.99 4.82
N LEU A 216 5.61 0.07 4.48
CA LEU A 216 4.78 0.82 5.41
C LEU A 216 3.46 1.21 4.76
N GLY A 217 2.40 1.09 5.55
CA GLY A 217 1.10 1.74 5.35
C GLY A 217 0.49 2.15 6.69
N LEU A 218 -0.78 2.54 6.67
CA LEU A 218 -1.56 2.90 7.85
C LEU A 218 -3.03 2.52 7.68
N ILE A 219 -3.74 2.23 8.79
CA ILE A 219 -5.19 1.96 8.78
C ILE A 219 -5.92 2.95 9.68
N ILE A 220 -6.56 3.95 9.07
CA ILE A 220 -7.19 5.06 9.80
C ILE A 220 -8.67 5.23 9.53
N GLY A 221 -9.36 5.88 10.47
CA GLY A 221 -10.78 6.23 10.37
C GLY A 221 -11.04 7.72 10.08
N ASP A 222 -10.03 8.48 9.63
CA ASP A 222 -10.24 9.88 9.29
C ASP A 222 -11.18 10.02 8.09
N SER A 223 -12.31 10.71 8.31
CA SER A 223 -13.37 10.82 7.31
C SER A 223 -12.94 11.53 6.02
N GLY A 224 -11.98 12.45 6.10
CA GLY A 224 -11.45 13.17 4.95
C GLY A 224 -10.58 12.27 4.09
N VAL A 225 -9.69 11.49 4.71
CA VAL A 225 -8.85 10.52 4.00
C VAL A 225 -9.70 9.40 3.41
N VAL A 226 -10.60 8.80 4.19
CA VAL A 226 -11.53 7.75 3.72
C VAL A 226 -12.29 8.23 2.49
N SER A 227 -12.91 9.41 2.56
CA SER A 227 -13.72 9.93 1.45
C SER A 227 -12.89 10.28 0.21
N GLY A 228 -11.66 10.78 0.39
CA GLY A 228 -10.77 11.12 -0.72
C GLY A 228 -10.27 9.91 -1.49
N VAL A 229 -9.88 8.85 -0.78
CA VAL A 229 -9.47 7.57 -1.38
C VAL A 229 -10.67 6.92 -2.05
N GLU A 230 -11.79 6.78 -1.34
CA GLU A 230 -13.01 6.17 -1.87
C GLU A 230 -13.52 6.86 -3.14
N GLN A 231 -13.53 8.20 -3.19
CA GLN A 231 -13.99 8.92 -4.38
C GLN A 231 -13.15 8.57 -5.61
N THR A 232 -11.86 8.31 -5.40
CA THR A 232 -10.94 7.92 -6.45
C THR A 232 -11.20 6.48 -6.88
N ILE A 233 -11.29 5.55 -5.92
CA ILE A 233 -11.64 4.15 -6.21
C ILE A 233 -12.99 4.04 -6.93
N ASP A 234 -14.02 4.79 -6.51
CA ASP A 234 -15.34 4.80 -7.17
C ASP A 234 -15.26 5.29 -8.62
N THR A 235 -14.44 6.31 -8.87
CA THR A 235 -14.19 6.85 -10.21
C THR A 235 -13.50 5.80 -11.08
N ASP A 236 -12.46 5.16 -10.58
CA ASP A 236 -11.69 4.17 -11.34
C ASP A 236 -12.49 2.88 -11.51
N PHE A 237 -13.28 2.48 -10.51
CA PHE A 237 -14.20 1.36 -10.62
C PHE A 237 -15.25 1.59 -11.71
N THR A 238 -15.81 2.79 -11.78
CA THR A 238 -16.82 3.16 -12.79
C THR A 238 -16.25 3.17 -14.22
N ASN A 239 -14.98 3.50 -14.38
CA ASN A 239 -14.32 3.64 -15.69
C ASN A 239 -13.52 2.41 -16.13
N GLY A 240 -13.24 1.48 -15.22
CA GLY A 240 -12.50 0.26 -15.50
C GLY A 240 -13.27 -0.71 -16.40
N THR A 241 -12.55 -1.64 -17.03
CA THR A 241 -13.17 -2.69 -17.86
C THR A 241 -13.62 -3.83 -16.95
N PRO A 242 -14.91 -4.22 -16.94
CA PRO A 242 -15.35 -5.38 -16.18
C PRO A 242 -14.52 -6.62 -16.52
N TYR A 243 -13.96 -7.26 -15.50
CA TYR A 243 -13.30 -8.57 -15.60
C TYR A 243 -14.36 -9.68 -15.68
#